data_AF-A0A418CN68-F1
#
_entry.id   AF-A0A418CN68-F1
#
_cell.length_a   1.000
_cell.length_b   1.000
_cell.length_c   1.000
_cell.angle_alpha   90.00
_cell.angle_beta   90.00
_cell.angle_gamma   90.00
#
_symmetry.space_group_name_H-M   'P 1'
#
loop_
_entity.id
_entity.type
_entity.pdbx_description
1 polymer ?
#
loop_
_entity_poly.entity_id
_entity_poly.type
_entity_poly.pdbx_seq_one_letter_code
_entity_poly.pdbx_strand_id
1 'polypeptide(L)'
;MATKKSVLSTSNGAPLPNHGLTASQTAGPHGPIVLQDFALLDHLAHFDRERIPERVVHAKGAGAFGYFETTHDISSVTSAALFSAVGKRTPIAVRFSTVGGEQGSADTVRDPRGFAIKFYTEEGNWDLVGNNTPIFFIRDPILFPSFIHTQKRHPSTHLKDANMMWDFISLRPETTHQVSFLFSDRGIPDGHRHMNGYGSHTFENVNKDGVVSYVKYHFKTDQGIRNLPVDVADKLAGTNPDYAIQDLYEAIG
;
A
#
# COMPACT_ATOMS: atom_id res chain seq x y z
N MET A 1 -4.53 -24.11 0.10
CA MET A 1 -4.26 -24.45 1.52
C MET A 1 -3.53 -25.79 1.59
N ALA A 2 -2.41 -25.86 2.30
CA ALA A 2 -1.63 -27.10 2.45
C ALA A 2 -2.35 -28.09 3.38
N THR A 3 -2.44 -29.35 2.96
CA THR A 3 -3.33 -30.42 3.45
C THR A 3 -2.72 -31.31 4.55
N LYS A 4 -1.85 -30.78 5.40
CA LYS A 4 -1.29 -31.57 6.52
C LYS A 4 -2.18 -31.40 7.75
N LYS A 5 -2.84 -32.47 8.21
CA LYS A 5 -3.57 -32.48 9.50
C LYS A 5 -2.57 -32.23 10.63
N SER A 6 -2.48 -31.00 11.09
CA SER A 6 -1.74 -30.62 12.30
C SER A 6 -2.64 -30.73 13.53
N VAL A 7 -2.07 -31.12 14.66
CA VAL A 7 -2.74 -30.97 15.96
C VAL A 7 -2.90 -29.49 16.26
N LEU A 8 -4.10 -29.04 16.62
CA LEU A 8 -4.33 -27.66 17.04
C LEU A 8 -3.78 -27.47 18.46
N SER A 9 -3.07 -26.37 18.70
CA SER A 9 -2.48 -26.03 19.99
C SER A 9 -2.83 -24.59 20.40
N THR A 10 -2.74 -24.32 21.70
CA THR A 10 -2.70 -22.94 22.23
C THR A 10 -1.38 -22.25 21.87
N SER A 11 -1.28 -20.95 22.14
CA SER A 11 -0.10 -20.13 21.85
C SER A 11 1.19 -20.60 22.51
N ASN A 12 1.10 -21.31 23.64
CA ASN A 12 2.24 -21.92 24.34
C ASN A 12 2.56 -23.36 23.88
N GLY A 13 1.92 -23.87 22.83
CA GLY A 13 2.17 -25.19 22.26
C GLY A 13 1.47 -26.36 22.97
N ALA A 14 0.65 -26.11 24.01
CA ALA A 14 -0.15 -27.17 24.60
C ALA A 14 -1.26 -27.61 23.62
N PRO A 15 -1.51 -28.91 23.45
CA PRO A 15 -2.55 -29.39 22.56
C PRO A 15 -3.92 -28.92 23.05
N LEU A 16 -4.77 -28.45 22.13
CA LEU A 16 -6.16 -28.19 22.45
C LEU A 16 -6.89 -29.50 22.77
N PRO A 17 -7.97 -29.46 23.58
CA PRO A 17 -8.85 -30.61 23.77
C PRO A 17 -9.34 -31.18 22.43
N ASN A 18 -9.75 -32.46 22.40
CA ASN A 18 -10.21 -33.13 21.18
C ASN A 18 -11.37 -32.40 20.46
N HIS A 19 -12.15 -31.60 21.17
CA HIS A 19 -13.24 -30.79 20.61
C HIS A 19 -12.77 -29.43 20.06
N GLY A 20 -11.48 -29.09 20.15
CA GLY A 20 -10.90 -27.83 19.69
C GLY A 20 -11.56 -26.60 20.33
N LEU A 21 -11.70 -25.53 19.54
CA LEU A 21 -12.38 -24.28 19.91
C LEU A 21 -13.89 -24.31 19.60
N THR A 22 -14.57 -25.43 19.88
CA THR A 22 -16.03 -25.55 19.63
C THR A 22 -16.88 -25.40 20.90
N ALA A 23 -16.26 -25.45 22.08
CA ALA A 23 -16.95 -25.31 23.36
C ALA A 23 -16.01 -24.71 24.40
N SER A 24 -16.55 -23.85 25.27
CA SER A 24 -15.87 -23.36 26.47
C SER A 24 -16.10 -24.30 27.65
N GLN A 25 -15.18 -24.30 28.60
CA GLN A 25 -15.35 -25.00 29.87
C GLN A 25 -16.39 -24.29 30.75
N THR A 26 -17.32 -25.05 31.31
CA THR A 26 -18.39 -24.55 32.18
C THR A 26 -18.48 -25.33 33.49
N ALA A 27 -19.11 -24.74 34.51
CA ALA A 27 -19.43 -25.39 35.77
C ALA A 27 -20.67 -26.31 35.63
N GLY A 28 -20.51 -27.44 34.93
CA GLY A 28 -21.59 -28.35 34.54
C GLY A 28 -22.16 -28.03 33.15
N PRO A 29 -22.97 -28.93 32.53
CA PRO A 29 -23.37 -28.81 31.13
C PRO A 29 -24.12 -27.52 30.73
N HIS A 30 -24.78 -26.88 31.71
CA HIS A 30 -25.52 -25.62 31.53
C HIS A 30 -25.10 -24.55 32.54
N GLY A 31 -23.92 -24.72 33.16
CA GLY A 31 -23.39 -23.76 34.11
C GLY A 31 -22.67 -22.60 33.43
N PRO A 32 -22.24 -21.58 34.21
CA PRO A 32 -21.44 -20.48 33.69
C PRO A 32 -20.06 -20.93 33.20
N ILE A 33 -19.48 -20.15 32.28
CA ILE A 33 -18.08 -20.31 31.85
C ILE A 33 -17.15 -20.03 33.03
N VAL A 34 -16.08 -20.82 33.14
CA VAL A 34 -15.10 -20.71 34.22
C VAL A 34 -13.83 -19.99 33.78
N LEU A 35 -13.24 -19.20 34.67
CA LEU A 35 -12.02 -18.41 34.37
C LEU A 35 -10.78 -19.29 34.08
N GLN A 36 -10.78 -20.54 34.54
CA GLN A 36 -9.66 -21.47 34.30
C GLN A 36 -9.58 -21.99 32.86
N ASP A 37 -10.56 -21.66 32.00
CA ASP A 37 -10.52 -22.00 30.57
C ASP A 37 -9.47 -21.17 29.83
N PHE A 38 -8.21 -21.60 29.94
CA PHE A 38 -7.08 -20.93 29.31
C PHE A 38 -7.21 -20.89 27.78
N ALA A 39 -7.74 -21.94 27.14
CA ALA A 39 -7.88 -21.98 25.68
C ALA A 39 -8.83 -20.90 25.16
N LEU A 40 -9.94 -20.66 25.86
CA LEU A 40 -10.84 -19.56 25.58
C LEU A 40 -10.13 -18.20 25.74
N LEU A 41 -9.46 -17.99 26.88
CA LEU A 41 -8.80 -16.72 27.17
C LEU A 41 -7.67 -16.41 26.18
N ASP A 42 -6.84 -17.39 25.85
CA ASP A 42 -5.75 -17.27 24.88
C ASP A 42 -6.28 -16.90 23.48
N HIS A 43 -7.33 -17.60 23.03
CA HIS A 43 -7.95 -17.34 21.74
C HIS A 43 -8.55 -15.94 21.63
N LEU A 44 -9.36 -15.53 22.61
CA LEU A 44 -10.00 -14.22 22.62
C LEU A 44 -8.99 -13.09 22.82
N ALA A 45 -8.00 -13.27 23.70
CA ALA A 45 -7.00 -12.24 23.94
C ALA A 45 -6.16 -11.93 22.70
N HIS A 46 -5.86 -12.94 21.87
CA HIS A 46 -5.21 -12.73 20.59
C HIS A 46 -6.14 -12.05 19.59
N PHE A 47 -7.39 -12.51 19.46
CA PHE A 47 -8.40 -11.92 18.57
C PHE A 47 -8.61 -10.42 18.84
N ASP A 48 -8.78 -10.04 20.12
CA ASP A 48 -8.97 -8.66 20.56
C ASP A 48 -7.78 -7.75 20.22
N ARG A 49 -6.61 -8.32 19.88
CA ARG A 49 -5.36 -7.61 19.58
C ARG A 49 -4.91 -7.76 18.13
N GLU A 50 -5.74 -8.31 17.25
CA GLU A 50 -5.39 -8.48 15.83
C GLU A 50 -5.16 -7.16 15.08
N ARG A 51 -5.81 -6.07 15.52
CA ARG A 51 -5.72 -4.78 14.84
C ARG A 51 -4.54 -3.98 15.38
N ILE A 52 -3.67 -3.57 14.46
CA ILE A 52 -2.67 -2.52 14.67
C ILE A 52 -3.15 -1.24 13.98
N PRO A 53 -2.61 -0.05 14.34
CA PRO A 53 -2.95 1.19 13.64
C PRO A 53 -2.73 1.06 12.13
N GLU A 54 -3.71 1.48 11.33
CA GLU A 54 -3.52 1.61 9.91
C GLU A 54 -2.46 2.67 9.59
N ARG A 55 -1.96 2.68 8.35
CA ARG A 55 -1.08 3.78 7.92
C ARG A 55 -1.88 5.08 7.92
N VAL A 56 -1.29 6.15 8.49
CA VAL A 56 -1.93 7.47 8.55
C VAL A 56 -2.38 7.99 7.18
N VAL A 57 -1.66 7.62 6.13
CA VAL A 57 -1.99 7.80 4.71
C VAL A 57 -1.72 6.48 3.99
N HIS A 58 -2.34 6.27 2.83
CA HIS A 58 -2.14 5.04 2.06
C HIS A 58 -2.53 3.75 2.80
N ALA A 59 -3.61 3.80 3.58
CA ALA A 59 -4.09 2.67 4.38
C ALA A 59 -4.57 1.50 3.52
N LYS A 60 -5.43 1.75 2.52
CA LYS A 60 -5.93 0.75 1.56
C LYS A 60 -4.90 0.47 0.46
N GLY A 61 -4.60 -0.79 0.21
CA GLY A 61 -3.64 -1.17 -0.84
C GLY A 61 -3.39 -2.66 -0.99
N ALA A 62 -2.70 -3.01 -2.08
CA ALA A 62 -2.32 -4.37 -2.46
C ALA A 62 -0.80 -4.52 -2.49
N GLY A 63 -0.28 -5.73 -2.27
CA GLY A 63 1.15 -6.00 -2.33
C GLY A 63 1.47 -7.26 -3.13
N ALA A 64 2.64 -7.26 -3.77
CA ALA A 64 3.16 -8.40 -4.52
C ALA A 64 4.68 -8.47 -4.41
N PHE A 65 5.23 -9.66 -4.57
CA PHE A 65 6.67 -9.87 -4.73
C PHE A 65 7.02 -10.09 -6.19
N GLY A 66 8.27 -9.81 -6.54
CA GLY A 66 8.79 -10.03 -7.89
C GLY A 66 10.29 -9.87 -7.92
N TYR A 67 10.81 -9.49 -9.08
CA TYR A 67 12.21 -9.15 -9.25
C TYR A 67 12.36 -7.90 -10.12
N PHE A 68 13.45 -7.17 -9.89
CA PHE A 68 13.99 -6.16 -10.80
C PHE A 68 15.14 -6.78 -11.58
N GLU A 69 15.23 -6.53 -12.88
CA GLU A 69 16.33 -6.99 -13.74
C GLU A 69 16.99 -5.80 -14.43
N THR A 70 18.30 -5.67 -14.26
CA THR A 70 19.07 -4.62 -14.93
C THR A 70 19.22 -4.95 -16.41
N THR A 71 18.69 -4.12 -17.30
CA THR A 71 18.74 -4.36 -18.75
C THR A 71 19.78 -3.50 -19.48
N HIS A 72 20.25 -2.44 -18.84
CA HIS A 72 21.21 -1.49 -19.41
C HIS A 72 22.27 -1.14 -18.38
N ASP A 73 23.52 -0.98 -18.83
CA ASP A 73 24.61 -0.52 -17.98
C ASP A 73 24.47 0.98 -17.69
N ILE A 74 24.39 1.33 -16.40
CA ILE A 74 24.36 2.71 -15.90
C ILE A 74 25.47 2.98 -14.88
N SER A 75 26.55 2.20 -14.92
CA SER A 75 27.69 2.31 -14.00
C SER A 75 28.38 3.68 -14.02
N SER A 76 28.22 4.45 -15.10
CA SER A 76 28.68 5.84 -15.18
C SER A 76 27.89 6.80 -14.27
N VAL A 77 26.67 6.42 -13.88
CA VAL A 77 25.74 7.24 -13.08
C VAL A 77 25.70 6.77 -11.62
N THR A 78 25.84 5.48 -11.35
CA THR A 78 25.72 4.90 -10.01
C THR A 78 26.62 3.69 -9.80
N SER A 79 27.15 3.51 -8.59
CA SER A 79 27.88 2.30 -8.16
C SER A 79 27.01 1.30 -7.38
N ALA A 80 25.70 1.54 -7.22
CA ALA A 80 24.84 0.70 -6.39
C ALA A 80 24.75 -0.75 -6.91
N ALA A 81 24.88 -1.72 -6.00
CA ALA A 81 25.05 -3.13 -6.37
C ALA A 81 23.93 -3.70 -7.25
N LEU A 82 22.68 -3.27 -7.11
CA LEU A 82 21.58 -3.78 -7.94
C LEU A 82 21.74 -3.47 -9.44
N PHE A 83 22.50 -2.44 -9.80
CA PHE A 83 22.75 -2.00 -11.17
C PHE A 83 24.10 -2.48 -11.73
N SER A 84 24.85 -3.29 -10.98
CA SER A 84 26.26 -3.59 -11.26
C SER A 84 26.50 -4.42 -12.52
N ALA A 85 25.47 -5.11 -13.04
CA ALA A 85 25.60 -5.94 -14.24
C ALA A 85 24.25 -6.06 -14.97
N VAL A 86 24.29 -6.00 -16.30
CA VAL A 86 23.14 -6.36 -17.15
C VAL A 86 22.79 -7.83 -16.94
N GLY A 87 21.50 -8.13 -16.80
CA GLY A 87 20.95 -9.45 -16.46
C GLY A 87 20.91 -9.74 -14.95
N LYS A 88 21.49 -8.88 -14.09
CA LYS A 88 21.41 -9.06 -12.63
C LYS A 88 19.95 -8.91 -12.18
N ARG A 89 19.48 -9.88 -11.39
CA ARG A 89 18.16 -9.86 -10.76
C ARG A 89 18.25 -9.55 -9.27
N THR A 90 17.42 -8.63 -8.82
CA THR A 90 17.27 -8.27 -7.41
C THR A 90 15.84 -8.55 -6.97
N PRO A 91 15.60 -9.36 -5.93
CA PRO A 91 14.25 -9.56 -5.40
C PRO A 91 13.62 -8.25 -4.97
N ILE A 92 12.31 -8.09 -5.20
CA ILE A 92 11.57 -6.90 -4.78
C ILE A 92 10.26 -7.26 -4.09
N ALA A 93 9.81 -6.36 -3.23
CA ALA A 93 8.43 -6.29 -2.76
C ALA A 93 7.83 -4.94 -3.19
N VAL A 94 6.62 -4.97 -3.75
CA VAL A 94 5.89 -3.77 -4.16
C VAL A 94 4.61 -3.65 -3.35
N ARG A 95 4.26 -2.42 -2.95
CA ARG A 95 2.96 -2.10 -2.40
C ARG A 95 2.33 -0.93 -3.15
N PHE A 96 1.14 -1.20 -3.70
CA PHE A 96 0.26 -0.19 -4.29
C PHE A 96 -0.80 0.25 -3.29
N SER A 97 -1.32 1.46 -3.43
CA SER A 97 -2.33 1.99 -2.49
C SER A 97 -3.07 3.20 -3.06
N THR A 98 -4.25 3.52 -2.51
CA THR A 98 -4.81 4.88 -2.57
C THR A 98 -4.11 5.77 -1.52
N VAL A 99 -4.57 7.00 -1.26
CA VAL A 99 -3.95 7.94 -0.28
C VAL A 99 -4.90 8.28 0.86
N GLY A 100 -6.07 8.83 0.53
CA GLY A 100 -6.95 9.51 1.49
C GLY A 100 -7.90 8.59 2.25
N GLY A 101 -8.24 7.44 1.67
CA GLY A 101 -9.16 6.46 2.25
C GLY A 101 -8.54 5.65 3.40
N GLU A 102 -9.39 5.23 4.33
CA GLU A 102 -9.05 4.30 5.42
C GLU A 102 -9.00 2.84 4.91
N GLN A 103 -8.63 1.89 5.76
CA GLN A 103 -8.44 0.48 5.38
C GLN A 103 -9.63 -0.16 4.66
N GLY A 104 -10.86 0.28 4.94
CA GLY A 104 -12.09 -0.23 4.30
C GLY A 104 -12.59 0.58 3.10
N SER A 105 -11.85 1.58 2.62
CA SER A 105 -12.28 2.39 1.45
C SER A 105 -12.23 1.59 0.14
N ALA A 106 -12.96 2.06 -0.88
CA ALA A 106 -12.93 1.46 -2.22
C ALA A 106 -11.62 1.76 -2.99
N ASP A 107 -11.20 0.81 -3.84
CA ASP A 107 -10.00 0.91 -4.68
C ASP A 107 -10.18 1.86 -5.89
N THR A 108 -11.39 1.98 -6.43
CA THR A 108 -11.71 2.70 -7.68
C THR A 108 -12.11 4.15 -7.43
N VAL A 109 -11.40 4.84 -6.54
CA VAL A 109 -11.65 6.26 -6.23
C VAL A 109 -10.69 7.20 -6.96
N ARG A 110 -11.09 8.45 -7.19
CA ARG A 110 -10.16 9.48 -7.69
C ARG A 110 -9.16 9.86 -6.60
N ASP A 111 -7.91 9.47 -6.78
CA ASP A 111 -6.83 9.69 -5.81
C ASP A 111 -5.47 9.43 -6.51
N PRO A 112 -4.34 10.00 -6.07
CA PRO A 112 -3.06 9.43 -6.45
C PRO A 112 -2.98 7.96 -6.02
N ARG A 113 -2.06 7.21 -6.62
CA ARG A 113 -1.76 5.86 -6.18
C ARG A 113 -0.33 5.76 -5.69
N GLY A 114 -0.15 5.22 -4.49
CA GLY A 114 1.16 4.83 -3.99
C GLY A 114 1.77 3.73 -4.85
N PHE A 115 3.06 3.83 -5.12
CA PHE A 115 3.86 2.85 -5.86
C PHE A 115 5.19 2.68 -5.13
N ALA A 116 5.16 2.00 -3.99
CA ALA A 116 6.33 1.78 -3.16
C ALA A 116 7.04 0.49 -3.55
N ILE A 117 8.33 0.56 -3.82
CA ILE A 117 9.16 -0.60 -4.18
C ILE A 117 10.27 -0.74 -3.14
N LYS A 118 10.41 -1.94 -2.59
CA LYS A 118 11.53 -2.36 -1.74
C LYS A 118 12.39 -3.33 -2.52
N PHE A 119 13.67 -2.99 -2.70
CA PHE A 119 14.68 -3.82 -3.33
C PHE A 119 15.54 -4.49 -2.26
N TYR A 120 15.64 -5.82 -2.29
CA TYR A 120 16.46 -6.59 -1.37
C TYR A 120 17.86 -6.76 -1.98
N THR A 121 18.70 -5.73 -1.86
CA THR A 121 20.05 -5.71 -2.45
C THR A 121 21.08 -6.32 -1.51
N GLU A 122 22.26 -6.67 -2.03
CA GLU A 122 23.37 -7.18 -1.21
C GLU A 122 23.99 -6.12 -0.28
N GLU A 123 23.71 -4.84 -0.54
CA GLU A 123 24.18 -3.70 0.25
C GLU A 123 23.10 -3.17 1.21
N GLY A 124 22.00 -3.91 1.36
CA GLY A 124 20.86 -3.57 2.21
C GLY A 124 19.59 -3.30 1.41
N ASN A 125 18.50 -3.02 2.13
CA ASN A 125 17.22 -2.74 1.50
C ASN A 125 17.20 -1.30 0.97
N TRP A 126 16.92 -1.15 -0.33
CA TRP A 126 16.62 0.16 -0.90
C TRP A 126 15.12 0.32 -1.05
N ASP A 127 14.55 1.37 -0.45
CA ASP A 127 13.14 1.71 -0.57
C ASP A 127 12.97 2.91 -1.49
N LEU A 128 12.37 2.69 -2.66
CA LEU A 128 11.93 3.75 -3.55
C LEU A 128 10.42 3.93 -3.39
N VAL A 129 10.05 4.84 -2.50
CA VAL A 129 8.66 5.10 -2.11
C VAL A 129 8.03 6.11 -3.08
N GLY A 130 7.61 5.60 -4.24
CA GLY A 130 7.05 6.39 -5.33
C GLY A 130 5.53 6.54 -5.29
N ASN A 131 5.03 7.24 -6.31
CA ASN A 131 3.62 7.40 -6.64
C ASN A 131 3.38 7.14 -8.14
N ASN A 132 2.12 7.06 -8.55
CA ASN A 132 1.73 6.99 -9.96
C ASN A 132 1.78 8.34 -10.71
N THR A 133 2.32 9.37 -10.07
CA THR A 133 2.50 10.72 -10.60
C THR A 133 3.96 11.15 -10.43
N PRO A 134 4.55 11.93 -11.36
CA PRO A 134 5.91 12.43 -11.25
C PRO A 134 6.07 13.65 -10.32
N ILE A 135 4.96 14.17 -9.77
CA ILE A 135 4.91 15.42 -9.00
C ILE A 135 4.01 15.25 -7.76
N PHE A 136 3.93 16.27 -6.93
CA PHE A 136 3.06 16.27 -5.76
C PHE A 136 2.39 17.63 -5.54
N PHE A 137 1.40 17.68 -4.65
CA PHE A 137 0.60 18.88 -4.37
C PHE A 137 1.38 20.02 -3.72
N ILE A 138 2.37 19.65 -2.90
CA ILE A 138 3.15 20.59 -2.09
C ILE A 138 4.63 20.35 -2.32
N ARG A 139 5.41 21.40 -2.08
CA ARG A 139 6.87 21.41 -2.20
C ARG A 139 7.59 21.64 -0.87
N ASP A 140 6.84 21.82 0.21
CA ASP A 140 7.35 21.97 1.57
C ASP A 140 6.69 20.93 2.49
N PRO A 141 7.46 20.06 3.17
CA PRO A 141 6.90 19.00 4.00
C PRO A 141 6.10 19.51 5.20
N ILE A 142 6.31 20.75 5.68
CA ILE A 142 5.55 21.29 6.82
C ILE A 142 4.05 21.37 6.53
N LEU A 143 3.68 21.49 5.25
CA LEU A 143 2.29 21.55 4.81
C LEU A 143 1.62 20.17 4.70
N PHE A 144 2.38 19.08 4.81
CA PHE A 144 1.87 17.73 4.57
C PHE A 144 0.73 17.34 5.54
N PRO A 145 0.82 17.56 6.86
CA PRO A 145 -0.29 17.27 7.76
C PRO A 145 -1.55 18.08 7.41
N SER A 146 -1.40 19.38 7.15
CA SER A 146 -2.51 20.26 6.77
C SER A 146 -3.18 19.80 5.48
N PHE A 147 -2.40 19.47 4.45
CA PHE A 147 -2.90 18.91 3.20
C PHE A 147 -3.66 17.60 3.45
N ILE A 148 -3.07 16.64 4.16
CA ILE A 148 -3.69 15.34 4.41
C ILE A 148 -4.99 15.48 5.22
N HIS A 149 -5.05 16.39 6.18
CA HIS A 149 -6.29 16.67 6.91
C HIS A 149 -7.41 17.12 5.98
N THR A 150 -7.12 17.97 4.98
CA THR A 150 -8.15 18.46 4.04
C THR A 150 -8.62 17.41 3.04
N GLN A 151 -7.81 16.38 2.77
CA GLN A 151 -8.20 15.22 1.95
C GLN A 151 -8.95 14.15 2.73
N LYS A 152 -9.02 14.26 4.07
CA LYS A 152 -9.62 13.28 4.98
C LYS A 152 -10.99 13.76 5.47
N ARG A 153 -11.34 13.42 6.71
CA ARG A 153 -12.67 13.63 7.28
C ARG A 153 -12.66 14.92 8.09
N HIS A 154 -13.74 15.68 7.98
CA HIS A 154 -13.96 16.86 8.79
C HIS A 154 -14.00 16.47 10.29
N PRO A 155 -13.30 17.19 11.17
CA PRO A 155 -13.12 16.76 12.57
C PRO A 155 -14.43 16.67 13.37
N SER A 156 -15.44 17.50 13.04
CA SER A 156 -16.73 17.49 13.77
C SER A 156 -17.78 16.52 13.21
N THR A 157 -17.78 16.28 11.90
CA THR A 157 -18.84 15.50 11.23
C THR A 157 -18.37 14.12 10.79
N HIS A 158 -17.06 13.91 10.74
CA HIS A 158 -16.43 12.69 10.25
C HIS A 158 -16.75 12.34 8.77
N LEU A 159 -17.27 13.32 8.01
CA LEU A 159 -17.56 13.21 6.58
C LEU A 159 -16.44 13.83 5.73
N LYS A 160 -16.35 13.47 4.44
CA LYS A 160 -15.52 14.23 3.49
C LYS A 160 -16.10 15.64 3.32
N ASP A 161 -15.23 16.63 3.16
CA ASP A 161 -15.62 18.03 3.06
C ASP A 161 -14.91 18.71 1.88
N ALA A 162 -15.71 19.11 0.88
CA ALA A 162 -15.19 19.76 -0.32
C ALA A 162 -14.66 21.18 -0.04
N ASN A 163 -15.19 21.88 0.97
CA ASN A 163 -14.69 23.21 1.35
C ASN A 163 -13.29 23.08 1.92
N MET A 164 -13.03 22.11 2.82
CA MET A 164 -11.67 21.88 3.34
C MET A 164 -10.67 21.60 2.20
N MET A 165 -11.04 20.70 1.28
CA MET A 165 -10.20 20.36 0.13
C MET A 165 -9.89 21.60 -0.72
N TRP A 166 -10.92 22.33 -1.17
CA TRP A 166 -10.75 23.44 -2.10
C TRP A 166 -10.20 24.70 -1.45
N ASP A 167 -10.45 24.95 -0.17
CA ASP A 167 -9.83 26.04 0.59
C ASP A 167 -8.31 25.90 0.57
N PHE A 168 -7.78 24.74 0.95
CA PHE A 168 -6.34 24.48 0.87
C PHE A 168 -5.79 24.60 -0.55
N ILE A 169 -6.44 23.96 -1.54
CA ILE A 169 -5.97 23.97 -2.93
C ILE A 169 -5.96 25.39 -3.51
N SER A 170 -7.02 26.17 -3.32
CA SER A 170 -7.14 27.53 -3.87
C SER A 170 -6.16 28.53 -3.24
N LEU A 171 -5.80 28.33 -1.97
CA LEU A 171 -4.81 29.17 -1.27
C LEU A 171 -3.35 28.76 -1.56
N ARG A 172 -3.13 27.59 -2.16
CA ARG A 172 -1.79 27.02 -2.46
C ARG A 172 -1.64 26.73 -3.96
N PRO A 173 -1.34 27.76 -4.79
CA PRO A 173 -1.30 27.61 -6.25
C PRO A 173 -0.25 26.62 -6.75
N GLU A 174 0.78 26.28 -5.97
CA GLU A 174 1.73 25.21 -6.31
C GLU A 174 1.07 23.83 -6.50
N THR A 175 -0.14 23.63 -5.95
CA THR A 175 -0.92 22.40 -6.11
C THR A 175 -1.42 22.18 -7.53
N THR A 176 -1.52 23.25 -8.33
CA THR A 176 -2.20 23.27 -9.64
C THR A 176 -1.76 22.14 -10.57
N HIS A 177 -0.46 21.85 -10.62
CA HIS A 177 0.07 20.83 -11.54
C HIS A 177 -0.40 19.42 -11.14
N GLN A 178 -0.32 19.08 -9.85
CA GLN A 178 -0.80 17.77 -9.36
C GLN A 178 -2.32 17.69 -9.36
N VAL A 179 -3.03 18.79 -9.10
CA VAL A 179 -4.50 18.85 -9.24
C VAL A 179 -4.91 18.56 -10.69
N SER A 180 -4.24 19.17 -11.67
CA SER A 180 -4.49 18.89 -13.08
C SER A 180 -4.25 17.42 -13.43
N PHE A 181 -3.18 16.81 -12.89
CA PHE A 181 -2.94 15.37 -13.06
C PHE A 181 -4.04 14.52 -12.41
N LEU A 182 -4.42 14.82 -11.16
CA LEU A 182 -5.42 14.08 -10.39
C LEU A 182 -6.81 14.12 -11.05
N PHE A 183 -7.21 15.26 -11.60
CA PHE A 183 -8.51 15.43 -12.24
C PHE A 183 -8.54 15.05 -13.72
N SER A 184 -7.40 14.63 -14.29
CA SER A 184 -7.38 13.90 -15.57
C SER A 184 -7.83 12.43 -15.41
N ASP A 185 -7.87 11.68 -16.50
CA ASP A 185 -8.18 10.24 -16.48
C ASP A 185 -7.22 9.45 -15.57
N ARG A 186 -5.99 9.93 -15.40
CA ARG A 186 -4.94 9.30 -14.58
C ARG A 186 -5.30 9.20 -13.09
N GLY A 187 -6.30 9.96 -12.63
CA GLY A 187 -6.79 9.92 -11.25
C GLY A 187 -7.51 8.62 -10.87
N ILE A 188 -7.95 7.83 -11.85
CA ILE A 188 -8.63 6.54 -11.62
C ILE A 188 -8.05 5.47 -12.55
N PRO A 189 -6.90 4.85 -12.21
CA PRO A 189 -6.35 3.74 -12.98
C PRO A 189 -7.27 2.52 -13.01
N ASP A 190 -7.27 1.80 -14.13
CA ASP A 190 -7.89 0.48 -14.24
C ASP A 190 -6.99 -0.57 -13.58
N GLY A 191 -7.14 -0.77 -12.27
CA GLY A 191 -6.27 -1.65 -11.49
C GLY A 191 -4.84 -1.10 -11.33
N HIS A 192 -4.01 -1.82 -10.56
CA HIS A 192 -2.63 -1.38 -10.27
C HIS A 192 -1.66 -1.62 -11.42
N ARG A 193 -1.98 -2.53 -12.33
CA ARG A 193 -1.10 -2.95 -13.43
C ARG A 193 -1.05 -1.94 -14.59
N HIS A 194 -2.03 -1.04 -14.67
CA HIS A 194 -2.21 -0.10 -15.78
C HIS A 194 -1.84 1.35 -15.46
N MET A 195 -1.00 1.54 -14.44
CA MET A 195 -0.41 2.83 -14.09
C MET A 195 1.11 2.78 -14.11
N ASN A 196 1.72 3.94 -14.33
CA ASN A 196 3.17 4.09 -14.15
C ASN A 196 3.51 4.27 -12.66
N GLY A 197 4.78 4.13 -12.33
CA GLY A 197 5.37 4.57 -11.07
C GLY A 197 6.46 5.61 -11.30
N TYR A 198 6.66 6.47 -10.32
CA TYR A 198 7.68 7.52 -10.36
C TYR A 198 8.27 7.73 -8.97
N GLY A 199 9.58 7.96 -8.91
CA GLY A 199 10.23 8.39 -7.66
C GLY A 199 9.79 9.79 -7.22
N SER A 200 9.20 10.57 -8.13
CA SER A 200 8.76 11.97 -7.98
C SER A 200 9.88 12.95 -7.66
N HIS A 201 10.56 12.77 -6.53
CA HIS A 201 11.68 13.60 -6.10
C HIS A 201 12.91 13.42 -6.99
N THR A 202 13.78 14.42 -6.95
CA THR A 202 15.13 14.30 -7.50
C THR A 202 15.97 13.59 -6.46
N PHE A 203 16.72 12.57 -6.90
CA PHE A 203 17.68 11.86 -6.06
C PHE A 203 19.09 12.12 -6.57
N GLU A 204 20.08 11.83 -5.74
CA GLU A 204 21.49 11.80 -6.13
C GLU A 204 21.94 10.35 -6.27
N ASN A 205 22.54 10.04 -7.41
CA ASN A 205 23.31 8.83 -7.59
C ASN A 205 24.79 9.20 -7.64
N VAL A 206 25.63 8.32 -7.09
CA VAL A 206 27.08 8.49 -7.06
C VAL A 206 27.71 7.29 -7.75
N ASN A 207 28.58 7.54 -8.72
CA ASN A 207 29.32 6.47 -9.40
C ASN A 207 30.58 6.06 -8.62
N LYS A 208 31.31 5.06 -9.13
CA LYS A 208 32.52 4.51 -8.46
C LYS A 208 33.66 5.53 -8.27
N ASP A 209 33.70 6.58 -9.08
CA ASP A 209 34.71 7.63 -9.06
C ASP A 209 34.28 8.81 -8.16
N GLY A 210 33.11 8.71 -7.49
CA GLY A 210 32.57 9.75 -6.63
C GLY A 210 31.82 10.86 -7.36
N VAL A 211 31.55 10.71 -8.67
CA VAL A 211 30.81 11.72 -9.44
C VAL A 211 29.32 11.64 -9.12
N VAL A 212 28.74 12.77 -8.74
CA VAL A 212 27.32 12.91 -8.41
C VAL A 212 26.50 13.22 -9.67
N SER A 213 25.37 12.53 -9.83
CA SER A 213 24.37 12.79 -10.86
C SER A 213 22.98 12.94 -10.24
N TYR A 214 22.25 13.99 -10.62
CA TYR A 214 20.84 14.14 -10.26
C TYR A 214 19.96 13.25 -11.15
N VAL A 215 19.12 12.44 -10.53
CA VAL A 215 18.30 11.44 -11.24
C VAL A 215 16.81 11.55 -10.89
N LYS A 216 15.98 11.10 -11.81
CA LYS A 216 14.54 10.85 -11.64
C LYS A 216 14.25 9.40 -12.03
N TYR A 217 13.55 8.68 -11.16
CA TYR A 217 13.15 7.30 -11.43
C TYR A 217 11.76 7.22 -12.07
N HIS A 218 11.65 6.48 -13.18
CA HIS A 218 10.41 6.30 -13.94
C HIS A 218 10.19 4.80 -14.20
N PHE A 219 9.06 4.27 -13.75
CA PHE A 219 8.60 2.90 -14.00
C PHE A 219 7.41 2.98 -14.94
N LYS A 220 7.59 2.63 -16.21
CA LYS A 220 6.51 2.62 -17.18
C LYS A 220 5.84 1.25 -17.15
N THR A 221 4.51 1.22 -17.15
CA THR A 221 3.80 -0.06 -17.25
C THR A 221 3.98 -0.64 -18.65
N ASP A 222 4.36 -1.92 -18.71
CA ASP A 222 4.43 -2.69 -19.96
C ASP A 222 3.04 -3.14 -20.43
N GLN A 223 2.02 -3.04 -19.57
CA GLN A 223 0.64 -3.44 -19.88
C GLN A 223 -0.17 -2.31 -20.55
N GLY A 224 0.45 -1.16 -20.77
CA GLY A 224 -0.20 0.05 -21.26
C GLY A 224 -1.03 0.77 -20.19
N ILE A 225 -1.14 2.09 -20.35
CA ILE A 225 -1.94 2.94 -19.47
C ILE A 225 -3.42 2.73 -19.78
N ARG A 226 -4.22 2.43 -18.75
CA ARG A 226 -5.68 2.34 -18.81
C ARG A 226 -6.32 2.99 -17.59
N ASN A 227 -7.48 3.60 -17.80
CA ASN A 227 -8.18 4.40 -16.82
C ASN A 227 -9.68 4.06 -16.84
N LEU A 228 -10.32 4.16 -15.68
CA LEU A 228 -11.75 3.92 -15.54
C LEU A 228 -12.52 5.23 -15.79
N PRO A 229 -13.59 5.21 -16.59
CA PRO A 229 -14.61 6.25 -16.58
C PRO A 229 -15.20 6.43 -15.18
N VAL A 230 -15.62 7.65 -14.84
CA VAL A 230 -16.09 8.00 -13.48
C VAL A 230 -17.31 7.16 -13.07
N ASP A 231 -18.27 6.97 -13.97
CA ASP A 231 -19.48 6.18 -13.72
C ASP A 231 -19.19 4.69 -13.49
N VAL A 232 -18.22 4.14 -14.21
CA VAL A 232 -17.74 2.76 -14.02
C VAL A 232 -17.03 2.62 -12.68
N ALA A 233 -16.18 3.59 -12.34
CA ALA A 233 -15.45 3.63 -11.08
C ALA A 233 -16.37 3.71 -9.86
N ASP A 234 -17.41 4.54 -9.94
CA ASP A 234 -18.44 4.69 -8.90
C ASP A 234 -19.25 3.40 -8.73
N LYS A 235 -19.62 2.75 -9.83
CA LYS A 235 -20.30 1.43 -9.77
C LYS A 235 -19.41 0.39 -9.09
N LEU A 236 -18.14 0.29 -9.49
CA LEU A 236 -17.19 -0.64 -8.90
C LEU A 236 -16.94 -0.35 -7.42
N ALA A 237 -16.92 0.91 -7.01
CA ALA A 237 -16.74 1.26 -5.60
C ALA A 237 -17.86 0.68 -4.70
N GLY A 238 -19.08 0.54 -5.22
CA GLY A 238 -20.20 -0.09 -4.53
C GLY A 238 -20.27 -1.61 -4.68
N THR A 239 -19.94 -2.16 -5.85
CA THR A 239 -20.10 -3.60 -6.12
C THR A 239 -18.86 -4.44 -5.82
N ASN A 240 -17.67 -3.85 -5.89
CA ASN A 240 -16.39 -4.48 -5.63
C ASN A 240 -15.35 -3.46 -5.12
N PRO A 241 -15.40 -3.09 -3.83
CA PRO A 241 -14.46 -2.11 -3.25
C PRO A 241 -13.00 -2.59 -3.22
N ASP A 242 -12.74 -3.85 -3.53
CA ASP A 242 -11.41 -4.49 -3.58
C ASP A 242 -10.96 -4.82 -5.02
N TYR A 243 -11.55 -4.15 -6.03
CA TYR A 243 -11.30 -4.41 -7.45
C TYR A 243 -9.81 -4.48 -7.83
N ALA A 244 -8.99 -3.53 -7.38
CA ALA A 244 -7.58 -3.48 -7.77
C ALA A 244 -6.71 -4.50 -7.01
N ILE A 245 -7.12 -4.84 -5.78
CA ILE A 245 -6.55 -5.96 -5.03
C ILE A 245 -6.84 -7.29 -5.75
N GLN A 246 -8.10 -7.52 -6.12
CA GLN A 246 -8.53 -8.72 -6.83
C GLN A 246 -7.82 -8.85 -8.19
N ASP A 247 -7.80 -7.78 -9.00
CA ASP A 247 -7.10 -7.75 -10.30
C ASP A 247 -5.63 -8.15 -10.16
N LEU A 248 -4.91 -7.57 -9.20
CA LEU A 248 -3.48 -7.88 -9.00
C LEU A 248 -3.28 -9.33 -8.56
N TYR A 249 -4.09 -9.83 -7.63
CA TYR A 249 -3.98 -11.20 -7.13
C TYR A 249 -4.26 -12.22 -8.24
N GLU A 250 -5.36 -12.06 -8.98
CA GLU A 250 -5.75 -12.95 -10.07
C GLU A 250 -4.79 -12.90 -11.25
N ALA A 251 -4.13 -11.77 -11.51
CA ALA A 251 -3.14 -11.66 -12.58
C ALA A 251 -1.79 -12.34 -12.24
N ILE A 252 -1.49 -12.55 -10.96
CA ILE A 252 -0.26 -13.23 -10.50
C ILE A 252 -0.50 -14.74 -10.35
N GLY A 253 -1.72 -15.13 -9.96
CA GLY A 253 -2.13 -16.49 -9.61
C GLY A 253 -2.19 -17.48 -10.75
#